data_AF-A0A0C9VC14-F1
#
_entry.id   AF-A0A0C9VC14-F1
#
_cell.length_a   1.000
_cell.length_b   1.000
_cell.length_c   1.000
_cell.angle_alpha   90.00
_cell.angle_beta   90.00
_cell.angle_gamma   90.00
#
_symmetry.space_group_name_H-M   'P 1'
#
loop_
_entity.id
_entity.type
_entity.pdbx_description
1 polymer ?
#
loop_
_entity_poly.entity_id
_entity_poly.type
_entity_poly.pdbx_seq_one_letter_code
_entity_poly.pdbx_strand_id
1 'polypeptide(L)'
;MSATGEQSGASLSQATASSNCSHSLSSESVSVSPSHENTSKTQSFPHFLPNYCPQLAQPFTETEKEQRIKKANRKKGTHKFIFHPIGAVVEYPEAGTSVDSSIARIFHIDPQNFVHPKNNVQYSWVSHGGEENVRCYLLQNNGPLPGKYVKSRLFHARCAGVRGCQFYTATPAHVHLVGVQDAEQQVFTKTLAFFCTLQTNGCLFDTICGHSEETEEPEGEEASILYEMLADVCSRSDTPSRCKGKLVFKINSFGKTYIECEKRSSGHSAHLILHTLNEFNLEYLQTLLNNDLTTILKCETAARDSGYGPLAPCTYIAAPQEQKSFCPHWQRDAKGVLKRGTLQHPQQCEVWHLFYQPYDLAACPNIALSICGHHSHSPPRPSKTPETVEHIL
;
A
#
# COMPACT_ATOMS: atom_id res chain seq x y z
N MET A 1 39.44 -14.12 38.45
CA MET A 1 38.65 -13.72 39.63
C MET A 1 37.83 -12.51 39.18
N SER A 2 36.51 -12.52 39.02
CA SER A 2 35.47 -13.48 39.34
C SER A 2 34.34 -13.32 38.31
N ALA A 3 33.71 -14.45 37.99
CA ALA A 3 32.52 -14.56 37.15
C ALA A 3 31.25 -14.21 37.94
N THR A 4 30.22 -13.76 37.24
CA THR A 4 28.77 -13.96 37.47
C THR A 4 28.07 -13.22 36.31
N GLY A 5 27.17 -13.77 35.49
CA GLY A 5 26.39 -14.99 35.58
C GLY A 5 24.96 -14.63 35.97
N GLU A 6 24.08 -14.39 34.98
CA GLU A 6 22.63 -14.43 35.19
C GLU A 6 21.91 -14.80 33.88
N GLN A 7 21.34 -16.00 33.88
CA GLN A 7 20.40 -16.53 32.91
C GLN A 7 18.98 -16.26 33.44
N SER A 8 18.07 -15.81 32.58
CA SER A 8 16.63 -15.86 32.86
C SER A 8 15.92 -16.62 31.75
N GLY A 9 15.46 -17.83 32.10
CA GLY A 9 14.58 -18.65 31.29
C GLY A 9 13.13 -18.26 31.53
N ALA A 10 12.37 -18.07 30.45
CA ALA A 10 10.92 -17.93 30.49
C ALA A 10 10.30 -19.19 29.88
N SER A 11 9.56 -19.92 30.71
CA SER A 11 8.84 -21.14 30.38
C SER A 11 7.50 -20.81 29.71
N LEU A 12 7.23 -21.40 28.54
CA LEU A 12 5.93 -21.34 27.87
C LEU A 12 5.02 -22.45 28.42
N SER A 13 3.94 -22.07 29.09
CA SER A 13 2.83 -22.97 29.42
C SER A 13 1.78 -22.94 28.30
N GLN A 14 1.62 -24.06 27.60
CA GLN A 14 0.52 -24.32 26.67
C GLN A 14 -0.75 -24.64 27.47
N ALA A 15 -1.85 -23.94 27.15
CA ALA A 15 -3.19 -24.27 27.63
C ALA A 15 -4.02 -24.80 26.45
N THR A 16 -4.32 -26.09 26.51
CA THR A 16 -5.30 -26.80 25.69
C THR A 16 -6.71 -26.55 26.22
N ALA A 17 -7.65 -26.18 25.36
CA ALA A 17 -9.08 -26.32 25.64
C ALA A 17 -9.83 -26.67 24.36
N SER A 18 -10.10 -27.96 24.19
CA SER A 18 -11.05 -28.52 23.24
C SER A 18 -12.45 -28.48 23.87
N SER A 19 -13.43 -27.91 23.16
CA SER A 19 -14.84 -27.92 23.57
C SER A 19 -15.69 -28.36 22.39
N ASN A 20 -16.10 -29.62 22.43
CA ASN A 20 -17.16 -30.21 21.62
C ASN A 20 -18.50 -29.56 21.99
N CYS A 21 -19.26 -29.08 21.00
CA CYS A 21 -20.68 -28.80 21.14
C CYS A 21 -21.47 -29.71 20.22
N SER A 22 -22.23 -30.60 20.86
CA SER A 22 -23.16 -31.57 20.31
C SER A 22 -24.39 -30.89 19.70
N HIS A 23 -24.78 -31.40 18.53
CA HIS A 23 -26.04 -31.11 17.85
C HIS A 23 -27.23 -31.58 18.68
N SER A 24 -28.28 -30.77 18.75
CA SER A 24 -29.62 -31.20 19.13
C SER A 24 -30.61 -30.57 18.15
N LEU A 25 -31.21 -31.44 17.35
CA LEU A 25 -32.27 -31.17 16.39
C LEU A 25 -33.59 -31.15 17.16
N SER A 26 -34.25 -29.99 17.21
CA SER A 26 -35.64 -29.86 17.63
C SER A 26 -36.46 -29.33 16.47
N SER A 27 -37.46 -30.13 16.11
CA SER A 27 -38.41 -29.97 15.03
C SER A 27 -39.43 -28.91 15.39
N GLU A 28 -39.58 -27.86 14.58
CA GLU A 28 -40.69 -26.91 14.68
C GLU A 28 -41.50 -26.90 13.39
N SER A 29 -42.81 -26.99 13.60
CA SER A 29 -43.88 -27.09 12.61
C SER A 29 -44.07 -25.78 11.85
N VAL A 30 -44.07 -25.89 10.52
CA VAL A 30 -44.32 -24.81 9.57
C VAL A 30 -45.82 -24.47 9.54
N SER A 31 -46.17 -23.27 9.98
CA SER A 31 -47.46 -22.64 9.71
C SER A 31 -47.30 -21.59 8.61
N VAL A 32 -47.83 -21.88 7.43
CA VAL A 32 -47.84 -20.97 6.27
C VAL A 32 -48.93 -19.91 6.48
N SER A 33 -48.55 -18.63 6.43
CA SER A 33 -49.47 -17.50 6.28
C SER A 33 -49.02 -16.62 5.10
N PRO A 34 -49.96 -15.97 4.39
CA PRO A 34 -49.72 -15.49 3.04
C PRO A 34 -49.32 -14.01 2.95
N SER A 35 -48.73 -13.67 1.81
CA SER A 35 -48.57 -12.32 1.21
C SER A 35 -47.57 -11.36 1.87
N HIS A 36 -46.29 -11.56 1.53
CA HIS A 36 -45.28 -10.51 1.57
C HIS A 36 -45.52 -9.52 0.42
N GLU A 37 -45.93 -8.30 0.73
CA GLU A 37 -45.70 -7.14 -0.14
C GLU A 37 -44.19 -6.98 -0.34
N ASN A 38 -43.72 -7.26 -1.55
CA ASN A 38 -42.38 -6.92 -2.01
C ASN A 38 -42.28 -5.38 -2.13
N THR A 39 -42.16 -4.71 -0.99
CA THR A 39 -41.57 -3.37 -0.96
C THR A 39 -40.09 -3.57 -1.26
N SER A 40 -39.72 -3.40 -2.52
CA SER A 40 -38.33 -3.27 -2.96
C SER A 40 -37.68 -2.19 -2.10
N LYS A 41 -36.98 -2.59 -1.04
CA LYS A 41 -36.17 -1.69 -0.23
C LYS A 41 -35.08 -1.19 -1.17
N THR A 42 -35.30 0.01 -1.73
CA THR A 42 -34.26 0.75 -2.42
C THR A 42 -33.12 0.89 -1.41
N GLN A 43 -32.06 0.09 -1.58
CA GLN A 43 -30.88 0.19 -0.75
C GLN A 43 -30.30 1.58 -0.99
N SER A 44 -30.38 2.45 0.01
CA SER A 44 -29.75 3.76 -0.05
C SER A 44 -28.25 3.53 0.03
N PHE A 45 -27.55 3.70 -1.09
CA PHE A 45 -26.09 3.68 -1.09
C PHE A 45 -25.56 4.82 -0.23
N PRO A 46 -24.42 4.61 0.47
CA PRO A 46 -23.79 5.69 1.22
C PRO A 46 -23.49 6.85 0.28
N HIS A 47 -23.79 8.07 0.74
CA HIS A 47 -23.46 9.29 0.02
C HIS A 47 -21.95 9.35 -0.24
N PHE A 48 -21.56 9.66 -1.48
CA PHE A 48 -20.18 9.91 -1.86
C PHE A 48 -20.09 11.19 -2.67
N LEU A 49 -19.09 12.00 -2.37
CA LEU A 49 -18.83 13.27 -3.04
C LEU A 49 -17.60 13.11 -3.95
N PRO A 50 -17.76 12.71 -5.22
CA PRO A 50 -16.65 12.64 -6.16
C PRO A 50 -16.04 14.04 -6.32
N ASN A 51 -14.71 14.09 -6.44
CA ASN A 51 -13.95 15.34 -6.58
C ASN A 51 -14.09 16.31 -5.39
N TYR A 52 -14.47 15.82 -4.21
CA TYR A 52 -14.45 16.65 -3.00
C TYR A 52 -13.03 17.15 -2.71
N CYS A 53 -12.87 18.48 -2.69
CA CYS A 53 -11.64 19.13 -2.27
C CYS A 53 -11.88 19.75 -0.89
N PRO A 54 -11.18 19.30 0.17
CA PRO A 54 -11.36 19.87 1.50
C PRO A 54 -10.92 21.34 1.51
N GLN A 55 -11.65 22.17 2.24
CA GLN A 55 -11.23 23.56 2.51
C GLN A 55 -9.90 23.59 3.28
N LEU A 56 -9.27 24.76 3.38
CA LEU A 56 -8.13 24.94 4.27
C LEU A 56 -8.59 24.96 5.73
N ALA A 57 -7.82 24.33 6.62
CA ALA A 57 -8.11 24.36 8.05
C ALA A 57 -8.03 25.79 8.60
N GLN A 58 -9.07 26.20 9.33
CA GLN A 58 -9.20 27.56 9.86
C GLN A 58 -8.78 27.61 11.33
N PRO A 59 -8.07 28.67 11.78
CA PRO A 59 -7.81 28.86 13.19
C PRO A 59 -9.12 29.16 13.93
N PHE A 60 -9.20 28.76 15.20
CA PHE A 60 -10.31 29.20 16.06
C PHE A 60 -10.27 30.72 16.26
N THR A 61 -11.44 31.35 16.21
CA THR A 61 -11.67 32.75 16.57
C THR A 61 -11.49 32.97 18.07
N GLU A 62 -11.26 34.21 18.52
CA GLU A 62 -11.12 34.51 19.96
C GLU A 62 -12.37 34.11 20.75
N THR A 63 -13.57 34.37 20.21
CA THR A 63 -14.84 33.95 20.83
C THR A 63 -14.91 32.43 21.02
N GLU A 64 -14.48 31.64 20.03
CA GLU A 64 -14.45 30.17 20.15
C GLU A 64 -13.40 29.70 21.16
N LYS A 65 -12.27 30.42 21.27
CA LYS A 65 -11.24 30.15 22.29
C LYS A 65 -11.77 30.42 23.70
N GLU A 66 -12.49 31.53 23.90
CA GLU A 66 -13.11 31.92 25.17
C GLU A 66 -14.18 30.90 25.60
N GLN A 67 -14.99 30.43 24.65
CA GLN A 67 -15.98 29.36 24.85
C GLN A 67 -15.35 27.97 25.05
N ARG A 68 -14.02 27.87 24.98
CA ARG A 68 -13.24 26.64 25.13
C ARG A 68 -13.57 25.56 24.08
N ILE A 69 -14.10 25.95 22.92
CA ILE A 69 -14.43 25.05 21.80
C ILE A 69 -13.16 24.42 21.21
N LYS A 70 -12.02 25.12 21.29
CA LYS A 70 -10.72 24.59 20.85
C LYS A 70 -10.21 23.36 21.60
N LYS A 71 -10.90 22.90 22.66
CA LYS A 71 -10.42 21.78 23.48
C LYS A 71 -10.90 20.45 22.91
N ALA A 72 -10.00 19.61 22.43
CA ALA A 72 -10.34 18.22 22.12
C ALA A 72 -10.83 17.49 23.39
N ASN A 73 -10.12 17.69 24.50
CA ASN A 73 -10.51 17.21 25.83
C ASN A 73 -9.92 18.12 26.93
N ARG A 74 -9.98 17.71 28.20
CA ARG A 74 -9.45 18.51 29.32
C ARG A 74 -7.95 18.81 29.22
N LYS A 75 -7.17 17.93 28.59
CA LYS A 75 -5.71 17.99 28.50
C LYS A 75 -5.22 18.52 27.16
N LYS A 76 -5.91 18.19 26.05
CA LYS A 76 -5.45 18.49 24.69
C LYS A 76 -6.30 19.58 24.03
N GLY A 77 -5.61 20.58 23.48
CA GLY A 77 -6.18 21.62 22.63
C GLY A 77 -5.95 21.35 21.13
N THR A 78 -6.70 22.06 20.31
CA THR A 78 -6.64 22.06 18.86
C THR A 78 -6.36 23.48 18.36
N HIS A 79 -5.50 23.62 17.35
CA HIS A 79 -5.08 24.92 16.81
C HIS A 79 -5.96 25.38 15.65
N LYS A 80 -6.31 24.45 14.75
CA LYS A 80 -7.17 24.69 13.59
C LYS A 80 -8.25 23.63 13.49
N PHE A 81 -9.33 23.93 12.79
CA PHE A 81 -10.37 22.96 12.50
C PHE A 81 -10.86 23.05 11.05
N ILE A 82 -11.54 22.00 10.62
CA ILE A 82 -12.26 21.92 9.35
C ILE A 82 -13.47 21.01 9.48
N PHE A 83 -14.55 21.39 8.82
CA PHE A 83 -15.76 20.57 8.67
C PHE A 83 -15.78 19.86 7.32
N HIS A 84 -16.19 18.60 7.33
CA HIS A 84 -16.38 17.79 6.15
C HIS A 84 -17.87 17.37 6.06
N PRO A 85 -18.53 17.57 4.90
CA PRO A 85 -19.92 17.16 4.71
C PRO A 85 -20.07 15.63 4.66
N ILE A 86 -21.32 15.15 4.71
CA ILE A 86 -21.65 13.73 4.53
C ILE A 86 -21.09 13.23 3.18
N GLY A 87 -20.45 12.06 3.19
CA GLY A 87 -19.86 11.44 2.00
C GLY A 87 -18.50 11.99 1.57
N ALA A 88 -17.93 12.92 2.34
CA ALA A 88 -16.57 13.38 2.12
C ALA A 88 -15.54 12.29 2.44
N VAL A 89 -14.68 11.98 1.47
CA VAL A 89 -13.54 11.07 1.62
C VAL A 89 -12.26 11.89 1.75
N VAL A 90 -11.52 11.67 2.84
CA VAL A 90 -10.24 12.34 3.11
C VAL A 90 -9.18 11.29 3.40
N GLU A 91 -8.36 10.98 2.40
CA GLU A 91 -7.36 9.91 2.45
C GLU A 91 -6.11 10.31 3.25
N TYR A 92 -5.59 11.51 3.01
CA TYR A 92 -4.38 12.06 3.64
C TYR A 92 -4.73 13.37 4.35
N PRO A 93 -5.37 13.30 5.52
CA PRO A 93 -5.75 14.51 6.24
C PRO A 93 -4.50 15.32 6.64
N GLU A 94 -4.51 16.63 6.34
CA GLU A 94 -3.47 17.58 6.78
C GLU A 94 -3.20 17.44 8.29
N ALA A 95 -1.92 17.32 8.62
CA ALA A 95 -1.42 17.31 9.98
C ALA A 95 -0.87 18.70 10.37
N GLY A 96 -0.45 18.84 11.61
CA GLY A 96 0.22 20.04 12.09
C GLY A 96 1.55 20.32 11.36
N THR A 97 2.02 21.57 11.44
CA THR A 97 3.34 22.00 10.93
C THR A 97 4.44 21.90 11.98
N SER A 98 4.09 21.70 13.25
CA SER A 98 5.00 21.50 14.37
C SER A 98 4.52 20.37 15.27
N VAL A 99 5.41 19.87 16.14
CA VAL A 99 5.13 18.78 17.10
C VAL A 99 3.94 19.10 18.02
N ASP A 100 3.82 20.35 18.46
CA ASP A 100 2.75 20.79 19.36
C ASP A 100 1.47 21.22 18.63
N SER A 101 1.53 21.38 17.30
CA SER A 101 0.38 21.82 16.53
C SER A 101 -0.59 20.68 16.26
N SER A 102 -1.87 21.01 16.17
CA SER A 102 -2.93 20.03 16.01
C SER A 102 -4.10 20.59 15.21
N ILE A 103 -4.64 19.75 14.33
CA ILE A 103 -5.76 20.09 13.45
C ILE A 103 -6.92 19.14 13.77
N ALA A 104 -8.12 19.67 13.97
CA ALA A 104 -9.34 18.88 14.11
C ALA A 104 -10.09 18.82 12.78
N ARG A 105 -10.54 17.64 12.40
CA ARG A 105 -11.38 17.38 11.24
C ARG A 105 -12.68 16.81 11.73
N ILE A 106 -13.78 17.51 11.48
CA ILE A 106 -15.10 17.14 11.97
C ILE A 106 -15.90 16.65 10.77
N PHE A 107 -16.16 15.35 10.72
CA PHE A 107 -16.89 14.69 9.65
C PHE A 107 -18.36 14.58 10.03
N HIS A 108 -19.22 15.20 9.25
CA HIS A 108 -20.65 14.95 9.32
C HIS A 108 -20.95 13.58 8.69
N ILE A 109 -21.72 12.75 9.37
CA ILE A 109 -22.03 11.38 8.96
C ILE A 109 -23.54 11.15 8.87
N ASP A 110 -23.95 10.13 8.13
CA ASP A 110 -25.31 9.60 8.19
C ASP A 110 -25.36 8.47 9.25
N PRO A 111 -26.10 8.62 10.35
CA PRO A 111 -26.23 7.57 11.36
C PRO A 111 -26.90 6.28 10.86
N GLN A 112 -27.71 6.35 9.80
CA GLN A 112 -28.40 5.18 9.23
C GLN A 112 -27.49 4.38 8.29
N ASN A 113 -26.58 5.06 7.59
CA ASN A 113 -25.62 4.47 6.65
C ASN A 113 -24.18 4.78 7.09
N PHE A 114 -23.86 4.42 8.33
CA PHE A 114 -22.65 4.87 8.98
C PHE A 114 -21.39 4.18 8.42
N VAL A 115 -20.53 4.97 7.76
CA VAL A 115 -19.15 4.61 7.42
C VAL A 115 -18.19 5.43 8.28
N HIS A 116 -17.34 4.78 9.06
CA HIS A 116 -16.45 5.49 9.98
C HIS A 116 -15.32 6.18 9.20
N PRO A 117 -15.08 7.50 9.35
CA PRO A 117 -14.05 8.24 8.58
C PRO A 117 -12.63 7.67 8.67
N LYS A 118 -12.28 7.06 9.81
CA LYS A 118 -11.06 6.24 9.98
C LYS A 118 -10.84 5.27 8.83
N ASN A 119 -11.88 4.62 8.30
CA ASN A 119 -11.71 3.61 7.26
C ASN A 119 -11.34 4.22 5.89
N ASN A 120 -11.48 5.53 5.74
CA ASN A 120 -11.08 6.27 4.54
C ASN A 120 -9.65 6.83 4.62
N VAL A 121 -9.02 6.87 5.80
CA VAL A 121 -7.65 7.40 5.95
C VAL A 121 -6.63 6.34 5.53
N GLN A 122 -5.64 6.76 4.74
CA GLN A 122 -4.63 5.90 4.10
C GLN A 122 -3.31 5.79 4.87
N TYR A 123 -3.07 6.66 5.86
CA TYR A 123 -1.91 6.51 6.74
C TYR A 123 -1.98 5.19 7.49
N SER A 124 -0.91 4.42 7.46
CA SER A 124 -0.76 3.26 8.35
C SER A 124 -0.64 3.74 9.79
N TRP A 125 -1.28 3.03 10.72
CA TRP A 125 -1.18 3.31 12.15
C TRP A 125 -0.96 2.06 12.98
N VAL A 126 -0.37 2.27 14.15
CA VAL A 126 -0.37 1.32 15.26
C VAL A 126 -1.43 1.79 16.25
N SER A 127 -2.38 0.91 16.57
CA SER A 127 -3.39 1.21 17.57
C SER A 127 -2.80 1.10 18.97
N HIS A 128 -3.11 2.08 19.82
CA HIS A 128 -2.74 2.09 21.23
C HIS A 128 -3.96 1.90 22.15
N GLY A 129 -5.02 1.30 21.64
CA GLY A 129 -6.29 1.10 22.35
C GLY A 129 -7.22 2.31 22.30
N GLY A 130 -8.21 2.31 23.18
CA GLY A 130 -9.22 3.36 23.28
C GLY A 130 -9.62 3.67 24.72
N GLU A 131 -10.19 4.84 24.90
CA GLU A 131 -10.79 5.29 26.16
C GLU A 131 -12.30 5.46 25.96
N GLU A 132 -13.09 4.96 26.89
CA GLU A 132 -14.55 5.15 26.92
C GLU A 132 -14.91 6.41 27.73
N ASN A 133 -16.09 6.99 27.45
CA ASN A 133 -16.64 8.12 28.22
C ASN A 133 -15.79 9.40 28.25
N VAL A 134 -14.96 9.60 27.22
CA VAL A 134 -14.15 10.81 27.08
C VAL A 134 -15.05 12.00 26.76
N ARG A 135 -14.77 13.14 27.41
CA ARG A 135 -15.47 14.40 27.16
C ARG A 135 -14.82 15.11 25.97
N CYS A 136 -15.48 15.10 24.82
CA CYS A 136 -15.06 15.81 23.63
C CYS A 136 -15.74 17.18 23.56
N TYR A 137 -14.97 18.29 23.50
CA TYR A 137 -15.56 19.63 23.35
C TYR A 137 -15.54 20.14 21.90
N LEU A 138 -14.91 19.40 20.98
CA LEU A 138 -14.96 19.70 19.54
C LEU A 138 -16.30 19.32 18.92
N LEU A 139 -16.98 18.34 19.52
CA LEU A 139 -18.29 17.89 19.11
C LEU A 139 -19.34 18.64 19.92
N GLN A 140 -20.39 19.09 19.23
CA GLN A 140 -21.54 19.73 19.84
C GLN A 140 -22.76 18.86 19.55
N ASN A 141 -23.59 18.63 20.57
CA ASN A 141 -24.93 18.13 20.33
C ASN A 141 -25.74 19.27 19.74
N ASN A 142 -26.63 18.99 18.78
CA ASN A 142 -27.61 19.95 18.24
C ASN A 142 -28.65 20.43 19.29
N GLY A 143 -28.38 20.21 20.58
CA GLY A 143 -29.23 20.65 21.68
C GLY A 143 -29.05 22.14 21.98
N PRO A 144 -30.01 22.76 22.67
CA PRO A 144 -30.13 24.22 22.82
C PRO A 144 -29.07 24.90 23.71
N LEU A 145 -28.04 24.20 24.17
CA LEU A 145 -27.05 24.74 25.10
C LEU A 145 -25.62 24.63 24.55
N PRO A 146 -25.07 25.70 23.95
CA PRO A 146 -23.66 25.76 23.56
C PRO A 146 -22.75 25.57 24.78
N GLY A 147 -21.60 24.90 24.60
CA GLY A 147 -20.58 24.72 25.64
C GLY A 147 -20.66 23.41 26.44
N LYS A 148 -21.58 22.49 26.13
CA LYS A 148 -21.56 21.12 26.69
C LYS A 148 -20.71 20.20 25.80
N TYR A 149 -19.85 19.42 26.45
CA TYR A 149 -19.09 18.36 25.80
C TYR A 149 -20.01 17.20 25.39
N VAL A 150 -19.60 16.45 24.37
CA VAL A 150 -20.21 15.18 24.00
C VAL A 150 -19.41 14.05 24.65
N LYS A 151 -20.11 13.06 25.23
CA LYS A 151 -19.46 11.83 25.69
C LYS A 151 -19.16 10.97 24.47
N SER A 152 -17.90 10.58 24.33
CA SER A 152 -17.42 9.86 23.16
C SER A 152 -16.55 8.67 23.56
N ARG A 153 -16.44 7.71 22.64
CA ARG A 153 -15.32 6.77 22.57
C ARG A 153 -14.16 7.48 21.91
N LEU A 154 -12.98 7.36 22.50
CA LEU A 154 -11.73 7.89 21.96
C LEU A 154 -10.85 6.74 21.50
N PHE A 155 -10.53 6.69 20.21
CA PHE A 155 -9.56 5.75 19.66
C PHE A 155 -8.22 6.45 19.43
N HIS A 156 -7.15 5.86 19.96
CA HIS A 156 -5.78 6.34 19.82
C HIS A 156 -5.04 5.53 18.75
N ALA A 157 -4.48 6.23 17.77
CA ALA A 157 -3.60 5.68 16.77
C ALA A 157 -2.36 6.54 16.63
N ARG A 158 -1.20 5.93 16.50
CA ARG A 158 0.04 6.62 16.12
C ARG A 158 0.36 6.26 14.67
N CYS A 159 0.80 7.22 13.88
CA CYS A 159 1.29 6.92 12.53
C CYS A 159 2.43 5.91 12.62
N ALA A 160 2.32 4.82 11.85
CA ALA A 160 3.33 3.76 11.83
C ALA A 160 4.59 4.17 11.05
N GLY A 161 4.59 5.36 10.43
CA GLY A 161 5.64 5.82 9.54
C GLY A 161 5.54 5.20 8.15
N VAL A 162 6.64 5.24 7.40
CA VAL A 162 6.78 4.61 6.09
C VAL A 162 8.16 3.97 5.97
N ARG A 163 8.25 2.94 5.13
CA ARG A 163 9.50 2.28 4.75
C ARG A 163 10.01 2.89 3.45
N GLY A 164 11.13 3.61 3.50
CA GLY A 164 11.78 4.16 2.31
C GLY A 164 12.70 3.14 1.64
N CYS A 165 12.83 3.24 0.32
CA CYS A 165 13.91 2.58 -0.41
C CYS A 165 15.28 3.00 0.15
N GLN A 166 16.28 2.11 0.18
CA GLN A 166 17.65 2.50 0.57
C GLN A 166 18.30 3.55 -0.36
N PHE A 167 17.77 3.68 -1.58
CA PHE A 167 18.15 4.72 -2.55
C PHE A 167 17.23 5.94 -2.47
N TYR A 168 16.41 6.02 -1.43
CA TYR A 168 15.47 7.12 -1.25
C TYR A 168 16.24 8.42 -1.09
N THR A 169 15.91 9.38 -1.94
CA THR A 169 16.34 10.76 -1.80
C THR A 169 15.13 11.56 -1.39
N ALA A 170 15.22 12.28 -0.28
CA ALA A 170 14.20 13.23 0.13
C ALA A 170 14.19 14.40 -0.86
N THR A 171 13.54 14.24 -2.00
CA THR A 171 13.22 15.36 -2.87
C THR A 171 12.10 16.16 -2.19
N PRO A 172 12.21 17.50 -2.13
CA PRO A 172 11.12 18.33 -1.64
C PRO A 172 9.85 18.02 -2.44
N ALA A 173 8.71 18.03 -1.73
CA ALA A 173 7.41 17.44 -2.11
C ALA A 173 6.73 18.00 -3.39
N HIS A 174 7.48 18.57 -4.33
CA HIS A 174 7.00 19.03 -5.64
C HIS A 174 7.01 17.95 -6.72
N VAL A 175 7.17 16.67 -6.35
CA VAL A 175 7.16 15.58 -7.34
C VAL A 175 5.74 15.45 -7.88
N HIS A 176 5.58 15.86 -9.13
CA HIS A 176 4.38 15.79 -9.95
C HIS A 176 3.52 14.56 -9.62
N LEU A 177 2.29 14.83 -9.19
CA LEU A 177 1.18 13.89 -9.30
C LEU A 177 1.28 13.21 -10.66
N VAL A 178 1.45 11.88 -10.62
CA VAL A 178 1.42 10.91 -11.72
C VAL A 178 0.79 11.53 -12.97
N GLY A 179 1.62 12.21 -13.77
CA GLY A 179 1.26 12.57 -15.12
C GLY A 179 1.06 11.28 -15.88
N VAL A 180 0.16 11.29 -16.86
CA VAL A 180 -0.04 10.20 -17.83
C VAL A 180 1.32 9.56 -18.12
N GLN A 181 1.49 8.29 -17.72
CA GLN A 181 2.76 7.61 -17.96
C GLN A 181 2.98 7.59 -19.47
N ASP A 182 4.00 8.30 -19.91
CA ASP A 182 4.35 8.35 -21.32
C ASP A 182 4.62 6.93 -21.82
N ALA A 183 4.20 6.63 -23.06
CA ALA A 183 4.42 5.33 -23.68
C ALA A 183 5.92 4.97 -23.66
N GLU A 184 6.80 5.96 -23.83
CA GLU A 184 8.25 5.79 -23.73
C GLU A 184 8.68 5.27 -22.34
N GLN A 185 8.20 5.89 -21.26
CA GLN A 185 8.50 5.46 -19.89
C GLN A 185 8.02 4.03 -19.62
N GLN A 186 6.82 3.67 -20.12
CA GLN A 186 6.27 2.33 -19.95
C GLN A 186 7.12 1.28 -20.68
N VAL A 187 7.45 1.52 -21.95
CA VAL A 187 8.30 0.62 -22.74
C VAL A 187 9.69 0.49 -22.10
N PHE A 188 10.29 1.58 -21.65
CA PHE A 188 11.58 1.56 -20.96
C PHE A 188 11.53 0.71 -19.68
N THR A 189 10.54 0.97 -18.81
CA THR A 189 10.39 0.27 -17.52
C THR A 189 10.12 -1.22 -17.74
N LYS A 190 9.27 -1.55 -18.72
CA LYS A 190 8.97 -2.93 -19.13
C LYS A 190 10.21 -3.64 -19.66
N THR A 191 11.00 -2.98 -20.50
CA THR A 191 12.26 -3.51 -21.04
C THR A 191 13.27 -3.81 -19.93
N LEU A 192 13.44 -2.87 -18.99
CA LEU A 192 14.36 -3.05 -17.85
C LEU A 192 13.91 -4.18 -16.92
N ALA A 193 12.62 -4.24 -16.58
CA ALA A 193 12.06 -5.31 -15.75
C ALA A 193 12.23 -6.69 -16.40
N PHE A 194 11.97 -6.77 -17.71
CA PHE A 194 12.19 -7.98 -18.50
C PHE A 194 13.66 -8.41 -18.48
N PHE A 195 14.59 -7.51 -18.77
CA PHE A 195 16.03 -7.79 -18.70
C PHE A 195 16.46 -8.28 -17.31
N CYS A 196 16.04 -7.62 -16.23
CA CYS A 196 16.39 -8.04 -14.87
C CYS A 196 15.81 -9.42 -14.51
N THR A 197 14.66 -9.77 -15.07
CA THR A 197 14.06 -11.10 -14.92
C THR A 197 14.87 -12.16 -15.66
N LEU A 198 15.32 -11.86 -16.89
CA LEU A 198 16.25 -12.71 -17.63
C LEU A 198 17.58 -12.91 -16.89
N GLN A 199 18.12 -11.87 -16.24
CA GLN A 199 19.35 -11.98 -15.43
C GLN A 199 19.17 -12.84 -14.17
N THR A 200 17.99 -12.76 -13.54
CA THR A 200 17.70 -13.49 -12.30
C THR A 200 17.43 -14.96 -12.58
N ASN A 201 16.69 -15.25 -13.65
CA ASN A 201 16.21 -16.60 -13.95
C ASN A 201 17.13 -17.34 -14.92
N GLY A 202 17.80 -16.62 -15.83
CA GLY A 202 18.64 -17.21 -16.86
C GLY A 202 17.86 -18.18 -17.75
N CYS A 203 18.55 -19.22 -18.21
CA CYS A 203 17.93 -20.36 -18.87
C CYS A 203 17.54 -21.40 -17.81
N LEU A 204 16.25 -21.68 -17.67
CA LEU A 204 15.71 -22.60 -16.65
C LEU A 204 15.93 -24.09 -16.95
N PHE A 205 16.60 -24.43 -18.06
CA PHE A 205 16.92 -25.81 -18.38
C PHE A 205 17.75 -26.45 -17.27
N ASP A 206 17.21 -27.50 -16.65
CA ASP A 206 17.93 -28.38 -15.73
C ASP A 206 18.45 -29.59 -16.49
N THR A 207 19.72 -29.91 -16.28
CA THR A 207 20.38 -31.04 -16.97
C THR A 207 19.91 -32.40 -16.42
N ILE A 208 19.21 -32.40 -15.28
CA ILE A 208 18.88 -33.61 -14.51
C ILE A 208 17.51 -34.22 -14.90
N CYS A 209 16.60 -33.47 -15.53
CA CYS A 209 15.28 -33.98 -15.94
C CYS A 209 15.30 -34.69 -17.31
N GLY A 210 16.08 -35.78 -17.42
CA GLY A 210 16.11 -36.67 -18.59
C GLY A 210 14.90 -37.60 -18.75
N HIS A 211 13.83 -37.42 -17.97
CA HIS A 211 12.61 -38.22 -18.09
C HIS A 211 11.53 -37.40 -18.79
N SER A 212 11.37 -37.67 -20.09
CA SER A 212 10.31 -37.09 -20.92
C SER A 212 8.97 -37.72 -20.58
N GLU A 213 8.23 -37.11 -19.67
CA GLU A 213 6.78 -37.35 -19.58
C GLU A 213 6.11 -36.28 -20.46
N GLU A 214 5.58 -36.71 -21.61
CA GLU A 214 4.80 -35.91 -22.54
C GLU A 214 3.59 -35.32 -21.78
N THR A 215 3.67 -34.05 -21.42
CA THR A 215 2.55 -33.33 -20.77
C THR A 215 1.98 -32.34 -21.77
N GLU A 216 0.69 -32.48 -22.05
CA GLU A 216 -0.07 -31.64 -22.99
C GLU A 216 -0.05 -30.17 -22.55
N GLU A 217 0.31 -29.26 -23.46
CA GLU A 217 0.39 -27.82 -23.16
C GLU A 217 -1.03 -27.20 -23.05
N PRO A 218 -1.33 -26.45 -21.98
CA PRO A 218 -2.59 -25.72 -21.87
C PRO A 218 -2.57 -24.43 -22.71
N GLU A 219 -3.53 -24.29 -23.63
CA GLU A 219 -3.83 -23.03 -24.32
C GLU A 219 -4.73 -22.13 -23.45
N GLY A 220 -4.24 -20.97 -23.01
CA GLY A 220 -5.11 -19.86 -22.55
C GLY A 220 -4.51 -18.91 -21.50
N GLU A 221 -4.37 -17.63 -21.85
CA GLU A 221 -4.37 -16.41 -20.99
C GLU A 221 -3.60 -16.36 -19.64
N GLU A 222 -2.54 -17.13 -19.43
CA GLU A 222 -1.79 -17.16 -18.14
C GLU A 222 -0.55 -16.23 -18.03
N ALA A 223 -0.34 -15.28 -18.95
CA ALA A 223 0.92 -14.51 -18.98
C ALA A 223 1.19 -13.66 -17.71
N SER A 224 0.16 -13.22 -16.98
CA SER A 224 0.34 -12.50 -15.70
C SER A 224 0.53 -13.44 -14.50
N ILE A 225 -0.08 -14.62 -14.50
CA ILE A 225 0.07 -15.63 -13.44
C ILE A 225 1.50 -16.21 -13.46
N LEU A 226 2.08 -16.32 -14.67
CA LEU A 226 3.46 -16.78 -14.86
C LEU A 226 4.50 -15.92 -14.11
N TYR A 227 4.29 -14.61 -13.99
CA TYR A 227 5.29 -13.69 -13.41
C TYR A 227 5.35 -13.76 -11.88
N GLU A 228 4.22 -13.96 -11.20
CA GLU A 228 4.17 -14.17 -9.75
C GLU A 228 4.58 -15.60 -9.36
N MET A 229 4.20 -16.59 -10.18
CA MET A 229 4.52 -17.99 -9.95
C MET A 229 6.04 -18.29 -10.08
N LEU A 230 6.75 -17.63 -11.01
CA LEU A 230 8.20 -17.79 -11.15
C LEU A 230 9.01 -17.20 -9.97
N ALA A 231 8.47 -16.21 -9.26
CA ALA A 231 9.13 -15.59 -8.11
C ALA A 231 9.05 -16.47 -6.86
N ASP A 232 7.91 -17.15 -6.64
CA ASP A 232 7.67 -17.96 -5.44
C ASP A 232 8.30 -19.36 -5.52
N VAL A 233 8.34 -19.98 -6.71
CA VAL A 233 8.95 -21.31 -6.91
C VAL A 233 10.46 -21.33 -6.63
N CYS A 234 11.16 -20.19 -6.78
CA CYS A 234 12.60 -20.11 -6.55
C CYS A 234 13.02 -20.06 -5.08
N SER A 235 12.08 -19.95 -4.13
CA SER A 235 12.39 -19.69 -2.72
C SER A 235 12.51 -20.95 -1.83
N ARG A 236 12.30 -22.15 -2.39
CA ARG A 236 12.03 -23.35 -1.58
C ARG A 236 12.91 -24.60 -1.78
N SER A 237 14.03 -24.59 -2.50
CA SER A 237 14.91 -25.77 -2.53
C SER A 237 16.38 -25.46 -2.83
N ASP A 238 17.27 -26.36 -2.36
CA ASP A 238 18.67 -26.45 -2.76
C ASP A 238 18.75 -26.36 -4.28
N THR A 239 19.23 -25.21 -4.77
CA THR A 239 18.97 -24.78 -6.15
C THR A 239 19.47 -25.82 -7.15
N PRO A 240 18.58 -26.44 -7.97
CA PRO A 240 19.01 -27.30 -9.05
C PRO A 240 19.98 -26.55 -9.96
N SER A 241 20.89 -27.30 -10.60
CA SER A 241 21.93 -26.73 -11.45
C SER A 241 21.32 -26.00 -12.65
N ARG A 242 21.13 -24.68 -12.52
CA ARG A 242 20.64 -23.84 -13.61
C ARG A 242 21.62 -23.84 -14.77
N CYS A 243 21.09 -23.76 -16.00
CA CYS A 243 21.92 -23.62 -17.18
C CYS A 243 22.79 -22.35 -17.09
N LYS A 244 24.13 -22.55 -17.12
CA LYS A 244 25.13 -21.48 -17.13
C LYS A 244 25.32 -20.78 -18.49
N GLY A 245 24.46 -21.06 -19.47
CA GLY A 245 24.57 -20.48 -20.80
C GLY A 245 24.15 -19.01 -20.80
N LYS A 246 24.94 -18.16 -21.44
CA LYS A 246 24.61 -16.75 -21.65
C LYS A 246 23.37 -16.62 -22.55
N LEU A 247 22.55 -15.61 -22.29
CA LEU A 247 21.46 -15.21 -23.18
C LEU A 247 22.00 -14.23 -24.23
N VAL A 248 21.74 -14.51 -25.50
CA VAL A 248 22.26 -13.78 -26.65
C VAL A 248 21.11 -13.18 -27.43
N PHE A 249 21.20 -11.88 -27.72
CA PHE A 249 20.27 -11.19 -28.61
C PHE A 249 20.67 -11.45 -30.06
N LYS A 250 19.76 -11.97 -30.88
CA LYS A 250 20.01 -12.36 -32.27
C LYS A 250 18.97 -11.79 -33.22
N ILE A 251 19.34 -11.72 -34.49
CA ILE A 251 18.46 -11.34 -35.61
C ILE A 251 18.47 -12.53 -36.57
N ASN A 252 17.30 -13.03 -36.97
CA ASN A 252 17.22 -14.13 -37.93
C ASN A 252 17.35 -13.63 -39.38
N SER A 253 17.34 -14.55 -40.34
CA SER A 253 17.40 -14.22 -41.78
C SER A 253 16.23 -13.35 -42.27
N PHE A 254 15.13 -13.28 -41.51
CA PHE A 254 13.97 -12.45 -41.81
C PHE A 254 14.02 -11.07 -41.10
N GLY A 255 15.13 -10.73 -40.44
CA GLY A 255 15.25 -9.48 -39.70
C GLY A 255 14.48 -9.44 -38.37
N LYS A 256 13.87 -10.55 -37.94
CA LYS A 256 13.17 -10.63 -36.64
C LYS A 256 14.16 -10.85 -35.51
N THR A 257 14.02 -10.06 -34.45
CA THR A 257 14.82 -10.16 -33.23
C THR A 257 14.32 -11.27 -32.32
N TYR A 258 15.23 -11.94 -31.62
CA TYR A 258 14.92 -12.95 -30.62
C TYR A 258 16.06 -13.06 -29.60
N ILE A 259 15.77 -13.63 -28.43
CA ILE A 259 16.78 -13.97 -27.41
C ILE A 259 16.87 -15.49 -27.32
N GLU A 260 18.07 -16.03 -27.30
CA GLU A 260 18.29 -17.47 -27.07
C GLU A 260 19.42 -17.72 -26.08
N CYS A 261 19.36 -18.88 -25.42
CA CYS A 261 20.51 -19.37 -24.67
C CYS A 261 21.60 -19.86 -25.62
N GLU A 262 22.86 -19.46 -25.40
CA GLU A 262 24.00 -19.83 -26.25
C GLU A 262 24.26 -21.35 -26.33
N LYS A 263 23.76 -22.11 -25.35
CA LYS A 263 23.89 -23.58 -25.32
C LYS A 263 22.81 -24.29 -26.13
N ARG A 264 21.82 -23.55 -26.64
CA ARG A 264 20.78 -24.11 -27.51
C ARG A 264 21.44 -24.56 -28.82
N SER A 265 21.41 -25.87 -29.06
CA SER A 265 21.84 -26.48 -30.31
C SER A 265 20.62 -26.83 -31.17
N SER A 266 20.79 -26.91 -32.49
CA SER A 266 19.72 -27.35 -33.39
C SER A 266 19.20 -28.73 -32.95
N GLY A 267 17.88 -28.86 -32.78
CA GLY A 267 17.22 -30.08 -32.28
C GLY A 267 17.04 -30.17 -30.76
N HIS A 268 17.63 -29.27 -29.97
CA HIS A 268 17.43 -29.22 -28.51
C HIS A 268 16.43 -28.13 -28.14
N SER A 269 15.16 -28.51 -27.98
CA SER A 269 14.06 -27.59 -27.62
C SER A 269 14.15 -27.06 -26.18
N ALA A 270 14.90 -27.74 -25.31
CA ALA A 270 14.81 -27.54 -23.88
C ALA A 270 15.50 -26.26 -23.35
N HIS A 271 16.35 -25.61 -24.15
CA HIS A 271 16.96 -24.34 -23.80
C HIS A 271 16.08 -23.14 -24.18
N LEU A 272 16.12 -22.07 -23.38
CA LEU A 272 15.31 -20.86 -23.58
C LEU A 272 15.49 -20.24 -24.98
N ILE A 273 14.37 -19.93 -25.64
CA ILE A 273 14.27 -19.09 -26.83
C ILE A 273 13.02 -18.20 -26.72
N LEU A 274 13.16 -16.90 -27.02
CA LEU A 274 12.12 -15.88 -26.88
C LEU A 274 12.02 -15.07 -28.16
N HIS A 275 10.91 -15.21 -28.91
CA HIS A 275 10.69 -14.55 -30.21
C HIS A 275 9.87 -13.26 -30.12
N THR A 276 8.99 -13.12 -29.14
CA THR A 276 8.02 -12.01 -29.06
C THR A 276 8.63 -10.82 -28.31
N LEU A 277 9.42 -10.01 -29.02
CA LEU A 277 10.13 -8.86 -28.45
C LEU A 277 9.59 -7.49 -28.89
N ASN A 278 8.46 -7.45 -29.58
CA ASN A 278 7.88 -6.25 -30.21
C ASN A 278 7.40 -5.18 -29.21
N GLU A 279 7.21 -5.53 -27.93
CA GLU A 279 6.72 -4.62 -26.90
C GLU A 279 7.83 -3.96 -26.07
N PHE A 280 9.10 -4.20 -26.44
CA PHE A 280 10.28 -3.71 -25.73
C PHE A 280 11.08 -2.74 -26.57
N ASN A 281 11.88 -1.90 -25.91
CA ASN A 281 12.92 -1.12 -26.56
C ASN A 281 14.07 -2.07 -26.95
N LEU A 282 14.07 -2.50 -28.21
CA LEU A 282 15.03 -3.48 -28.72
C LEU A 282 16.49 -2.99 -28.66
N GLU A 283 16.74 -1.69 -28.92
CA GLU A 283 18.07 -1.10 -28.84
C GLU A 283 18.61 -1.16 -27.41
N TYR A 284 17.79 -0.73 -26.45
CA TYR A 284 18.18 -0.77 -25.03
C TYR A 284 18.34 -2.20 -24.53
N LEU A 285 17.44 -3.12 -24.91
CA LEU A 285 17.54 -4.53 -24.53
C LEU A 285 18.80 -5.21 -25.08
N GLN A 286 19.13 -4.95 -26.35
CA GLN A 286 20.35 -5.47 -26.98
C GLN A 286 21.61 -4.94 -26.28
N THR A 287 21.65 -3.64 -25.97
CA THR A 287 22.81 -3.03 -25.29
C THR A 287 22.97 -3.55 -23.86
N LEU A 288 21.87 -3.79 -23.14
CA LEU A 288 21.88 -4.45 -21.83
C LEU A 288 22.46 -5.88 -21.90
N LEU A 289 22.05 -6.70 -22.87
CA LEU A 289 22.56 -8.08 -23.04
C LEU A 289 24.03 -8.14 -23.51
N ASN A 290 24.46 -7.13 -24.26
CA ASN A 290 25.84 -7.00 -24.72
C ASN A 290 26.76 -6.30 -23.70
N ASN A 291 26.20 -5.80 -22.59
CA ASN A 291 26.93 -5.02 -21.59
C ASN A 291 27.65 -3.80 -22.20
N ASP A 292 27.02 -3.14 -23.17
CA ASP A 292 27.53 -1.89 -23.76
C ASP A 292 27.22 -0.71 -22.82
N LEU A 293 28.11 -0.51 -21.84
CA LEU A 293 27.94 0.50 -20.79
C LEU A 293 27.76 1.92 -21.32
N THR A 294 28.40 2.27 -22.44
CA THR A 294 28.30 3.62 -23.01
C THR A 294 26.88 3.92 -23.48
N THR A 295 26.30 2.99 -24.25
CA THR A 295 24.94 3.16 -24.77
C THR A 295 23.89 3.00 -23.66
N ILE A 296 24.10 2.05 -22.73
CA ILE A 296 23.27 1.91 -21.53
C ILE A 296 23.19 3.23 -20.77
N LEU A 297 24.33 3.84 -20.45
CA LEU A 297 24.36 5.09 -19.69
C LEU A 297 23.71 6.24 -20.45
N LYS A 298 23.84 6.29 -21.77
CA LYS A 298 23.14 7.27 -22.60
C LYS A 298 21.61 7.12 -22.48
N CYS A 299 21.08 5.91 -22.65
CA CYS A 299 19.64 5.63 -22.51
C CYS A 299 19.14 5.94 -21.10
N GLU A 300 19.85 5.49 -20.06
CA GLU A 300 19.44 5.71 -18.67
C GLU A 300 19.58 7.16 -18.21
N THR A 301 20.54 7.91 -18.77
CA THR A 301 20.67 9.35 -18.53
C THR A 301 19.50 10.10 -19.13
N ALA A 302 19.11 9.78 -20.36
CA ALA A 302 17.90 10.36 -20.98
C ALA A 302 16.65 10.04 -20.15
N ALA A 303 16.49 8.78 -19.72
CA ALA A 303 15.40 8.37 -18.83
C ALA A 303 15.39 9.16 -17.49
N ARG A 304 16.56 9.34 -16.87
CA ARG A 304 16.74 10.12 -15.64
C ARG A 304 16.32 11.56 -15.81
N ASP A 305 16.73 12.19 -16.92
CA ASP A 305 16.41 13.58 -17.21
C ASP A 305 14.89 13.77 -17.43
N SER A 306 14.19 12.70 -17.85
CA SER A 306 12.72 12.61 -17.89
C SER A 306 12.08 12.12 -16.56
N GLY A 307 12.86 11.96 -15.49
CA GLY A 307 12.37 11.64 -14.14
C GLY A 307 12.10 10.15 -13.87
N TYR A 308 12.61 9.23 -14.71
CA TYR A 308 12.42 7.78 -14.53
C TYR A 308 13.70 6.95 -14.79
N GLY A 309 13.60 5.64 -14.59
CA GLY A 309 14.70 4.71 -14.82
C GLY A 309 15.67 4.55 -13.64
N PRO A 310 16.75 3.78 -13.82
CA PRO A 310 17.58 3.31 -12.71
C PRO A 310 18.59 4.32 -12.19
N LEU A 311 18.79 5.44 -12.90
CA LEU A 311 19.59 6.57 -12.47
C LEU A 311 18.72 7.71 -11.87
N ALA A 312 17.39 7.62 -11.98
CA ALA A 312 16.49 8.59 -11.37
C ALA A 312 16.46 8.40 -9.84
N PRO A 313 16.44 9.51 -9.06
CA PRO A 313 16.33 9.43 -7.62
C PRO A 313 15.08 8.65 -7.21
N CYS A 314 15.24 7.70 -6.30
CA CYS A 314 14.12 6.85 -5.89
C CYS A 314 13.24 7.61 -4.89
N THR A 315 11.94 7.72 -5.18
CA THR A 315 10.94 8.32 -4.28
C THR A 315 9.99 7.28 -3.69
N TYR A 316 10.26 5.99 -3.93
CA TYR A 316 9.38 4.92 -3.48
C TYR A 316 9.42 4.76 -1.97
N ILE A 317 8.23 4.85 -1.38
CA ILE A 317 7.93 4.56 0.00
C ILE A 317 6.81 3.52 0.05
N ALA A 318 6.88 2.63 1.03
CA ALA A 318 5.89 1.60 1.29
C ALA A 318 5.29 1.78 2.68
N ALA A 319 4.06 1.30 2.85
CA ALA A 319 3.47 1.20 4.17
C ALA A 319 4.29 0.23 5.05
N PRO A 320 4.41 0.46 6.38
CA PRO A 320 5.15 -0.43 7.27
C PRO A 320 4.63 -1.88 7.29
N GLN A 321 3.34 -2.07 6.99
CA GLN A 321 2.67 -3.37 6.97
C GLN A 321 2.78 -4.09 5.61
N GLU A 322 3.30 -3.44 4.57
CA GLU A 322 3.54 -4.13 3.29
C GLU A 322 4.62 -5.20 3.49
N GLN A 323 4.30 -6.43 3.07
CA GLN A 323 5.20 -7.59 3.15
C GLN A 323 6.40 -7.50 2.19
N LYS A 324 6.51 -6.43 1.40
CA LYS A 324 7.61 -6.23 0.46
C LYS A 324 8.90 -5.95 1.20
N SER A 325 9.97 -6.63 0.82
CA SER A 325 11.34 -6.36 1.30
C SER A 325 12.13 -5.48 0.33
N PHE A 326 11.71 -5.39 -0.93
CA PHE A 326 12.42 -4.68 -1.99
C PHE A 326 11.55 -3.63 -2.68
N CYS A 327 12.19 -2.55 -3.11
CA CYS A 327 11.62 -1.54 -4.00
C CYS A 327 11.28 -2.17 -5.36
N PRO A 328 10.12 -1.85 -5.96
CA PRO A 328 9.76 -2.33 -7.29
C PRO A 328 10.62 -1.70 -8.40
N HIS A 329 11.26 -0.55 -8.13
CA HIS A 329 12.12 0.12 -9.09
C HIS A 329 13.56 -0.41 -9.00
N TRP A 330 14.09 -0.84 -10.15
CA TRP A 330 15.51 -1.14 -10.31
C TRP A 330 16.33 0.14 -10.30
N GLN A 331 17.49 0.07 -9.66
CA GLN A 331 18.39 1.20 -9.44
C GLN A 331 19.82 0.75 -9.70
N ARG A 332 20.69 1.65 -10.17
CA ARG A 332 22.13 1.38 -10.18
C ARG A 332 22.77 1.82 -8.88
N ASP A 333 23.64 0.98 -8.35
CA ASP A 333 24.47 1.37 -7.21
C ASP A 333 25.72 2.15 -7.62
N ALA A 334 26.55 2.52 -6.65
CA ALA A 334 27.79 3.26 -6.89
C ALA A 334 28.80 2.53 -7.80
N LYS A 335 28.66 1.21 -7.99
CA LYS A 335 29.48 0.41 -8.91
C LYS A 335 28.83 0.27 -10.30
N GLY A 336 27.68 0.90 -10.51
CA GLY A 336 26.88 0.78 -11.73
C GLY A 336 26.12 -0.53 -11.83
N VAL A 337 26.00 -1.34 -10.76
CA VAL A 337 25.28 -2.61 -10.82
C VAL A 337 23.79 -2.38 -10.61
N LEU A 338 22.96 -2.95 -11.50
CA LEU A 338 21.51 -2.93 -11.36
C LEU A 338 21.07 -3.83 -10.20
N LYS A 339 20.34 -3.26 -9.25
CA LYS A 339 19.71 -4.01 -8.15
C LYS A 339 18.42 -3.35 -7.68
N ARG A 340 17.58 -4.12 -6.99
CA ARG A 340 16.45 -3.55 -6.25
C ARG A 340 16.95 -2.98 -4.94
N GLY A 341 16.46 -1.79 -4.57
CA GLY A 341 16.75 -1.23 -3.25
C GLY A 341 16.02 -2.01 -2.16
N THR A 342 16.68 -2.25 -1.03
CA THR A 342 16.02 -2.80 0.16
C THR A 342 15.11 -1.73 0.76
N LEU A 343 13.90 -2.11 1.18
CA LEU A 343 13.01 -1.22 1.92
C LEU A 343 13.45 -1.20 3.39
N GLN A 344 13.95 -0.03 3.81
CA GLN A 344 14.48 0.18 5.15
C GLN A 344 13.39 0.05 6.22
N HIS A 345 13.83 -0.03 7.47
CA HIS A 345 12.91 -0.01 8.61
C HIS A 345 12.09 1.29 8.61
N PRO A 346 10.84 1.23 9.08
CA PRO A 346 9.97 2.40 9.05
C PRO A 346 10.58 3.53 9.88
N GLN A 347 10.65 4.72 9.29
CA GLN A 347 11.01 5.92 10.04
C GLN A 347 9.93 6.19 11.07
N GLN A 348 10.31 6.39 12.33
CA GLN A 348 9.34 6.68 13.37
C GLN A 348 8.64 8.02 13.08
N CYS A 349 7.31 8.00 13.04
CA CYS A 349 6.50 9.19 12.94
C CYS A 349 5.90 9.50 14.31
N GLU A 350 5.92 10.76 14.72
CA GLU A 350 5.37 11.20 16.02
C GLU A 350 3.90 11.63 15.93
N VAL A 351 3.31 11.58 14.74
CA VAL A 351 1.92 12.00 14.55
C VAL A 351 0.96 11.06 15.26
N TRP A 352 0.06 11.67 16.03
CA TRP A 352 -1.06 10.99 16.68
C TRP A 352 -2.38 11.32 15.98
N HIS A 353 -3.21 10.31 15.82
CA HIS A 353 -4.57 10.39 15.35
C HIS A 353 -5.51 10.03 16.51
N LEU A 354 -6.39 10.96 16.86
CA LEU A 354 -7.34 10.84 17.95
C LEU A 354 -8.76 10.91 17.36
N PHE A 355 -9.44 9.77 17.31
CA PHE A 355 -10.80 9.71 16.79
C PHE A 355 -11.79 9.74 17.95
N TYR A 356 -12.65 10.76 17.99
CA TYR A 356 -13.73 10.92 18.95
C TYR A 356 -15.05 10.55 18.27
N GLN A 357 -15.63 9.42 18.67
CA GLN A 357 -16.92 8.95 18.18
C GLN A 357 -17.97 9.12 19.29
N PRO A 358 -19.03 9.92 19.11
CA PRO A 358 -20.17 9.98 20.03
C PRO A 358 -20.81 8.61 20.26
N TYR A 359 -21.33 8.37 21.46
CA TYR A 359 -22.15 7.17 21.70
C TYR A 359 -23.50 7.21 21.00
N ASP A 360 -24.07 8.40 20.88
CA ASP A 360 -25.35 8.64 20.22
C ASP A 360 -25.11 9.45 18.94
N LEU A 361 -24.95 8.72 17.83
CA LEU A 361 -24.74 9.33 16.51
C LEU A 361 -26.01 10.00 15.98
N ALA A 362 -27.20 9.63 16.46
CA ALA A 362 -28.44 10.31 16.07
C ALA A 362 -28.52 11.72 16.69
N ALA A 363 -28.10 11.86 17.96
CA ALA A 363 -28.02 13.16 18.62
C ALA A 363 -26.81 14.00 18.19
N CYS A 364 -25.70 13.34 17.82
CA CYS A 364 -24.48 13.99 17.34
C CYS A 364 -23.94 13.25 16.11
N PRO A 365 -24.41 13.59 14.90
CA PRO A 365 -23.98 12.95 13.65
C PRO A 365 -22.63 13.49 13.17
N ASN A 366 -21.67 13.63 14.08
CA ASN A 366 -20.35 14.20 13.82
C ASN A 366 -19.27 13.35 14.49
N ILE A 367 -18.20 13.04 13.74
CA ILE A 367 -17.00 12.38 14.25
C ILE A 367 -15.83 13.34 14.14
N ALA A 368 -15.09 13.53 15.23
CA ALA A 368 -13.91 14.38 15.23
C ALA A 368 -12.64 13.54 15.15
N LEU A 369 -11.80 13.82 14.15
CA LEU A 369 -10.42 13.35 14.06
C LEU A 369 -9.49 14.50 14.42
N SER A 370 -8.78 14.40 15.54
CA SER A 370 -7.69 15.34 15.85
C SER A 370 -6.34 14.71 15.50
N ILE A 371 -5.59 15.40 14.66
CA ILE A 371 -4.24 15.02 14.24
C ILE A 371 -3.26 15.93 14.97
N CYS A 372 -2.35 15.35 15.75
CA CYS A 372 -1.37 16.08 16.55
C CYS A 372 0.05 15.79 16.04
N GLY A 373 0.84 16.83 15.82
CA GLY A 373 2.21 16.75 15.31
C GLY A 373 2.33 16.92 13.80
N HIS A 374 3.55 16.76 13.30
CA HIS A 374 3.92 16.87 11.88
C HIS A 374 4.44 15.53 11.35
N HIS A 375 4.00 15.13 10.15
CA HIS A 375 4.53 13.93 9.50
C HIS A 375 5.98 14.15 9.06
N SER A 376 6.89 13.31 9.52
CA SER A 376 8.30 13.28 9.10
C SER A 376 8.53 12.62 7.73
N HIS A 377 7.45 12.30 7.01
CA HIS A 377 7.49 11.57 5.75
C HIS A 377 6.38 12.04 4.80
N SER A 378 6.56 11.79 3.50
CA SER A 378 5.52 12.00 2.50
C SER A 378 4.36 11.02 2.69
N PRO A 379 3.14 11.36 2.21
CA PRO A 379 2.02 10.44 2.16
C PRO A 379 2.40 9.13 1.44
N PRO A 380 2.19 7.95 2.05
CA PRO A 380 2.43 6.67 1.36
C PRO A 380 1.47 6.51 0.18
N ARG A 381 1.71 5.49 -0.66
CA ARG A 381 0.70 5.08 -1.63
C ARG A 381 -0.54 4.55 -0.91
N PRO A 382 -1.75 4.72 -1.47
CA PRO A 382 -2.95 4.11 -0.93
C PRO A 382 -2.75 2.60 -0.81
N SER A 383 -3.10 2.04 0.34
CA SER A 383 -2.95 0.60 0.62
C SER A 383 -4.27 -0.15 0.50
N LYS A 384 -5.38 0.59 0.45
CA LYS A 384 -6.75 0.10 0.33
C LYS A 384 -7.59 1.12 -0.41
N THR A 385 -8.71 0.69 -0.98
CA THR A 385 -9.72 1.63 -1.44
C THR A 385 -10.45 2.19 -0.22
N PRO A 386 -10.78 3.49 -0.14
CA PRO A 386 -11.60 4.01 0.94
C PRO A 386 -12.96 3.28 0.98
N GLU A 387 -13.40 2.84 2.15
CA GLU A 387 -14.63 2.04 2.32
C GLU A 387 -15.87 2.74 1.73
N THR A 388 -15.94 4.08 1.82
CA THR A 388 -17.02 4.85 1.17
C THR A 388 -17.05 4.68 -0.35
N VAL A 389 -15.89 4.51 -0.99
CA VAL A 389 -15.77 4.27 -2.44
C VAL A 389 -16.04 2.80 -2.76
N GLU A 390 -15.56 1.86 -1.92
CA GLU A 390 -15.81 0.43 -2.10
C GLU A 390 -17.31 0.09 -2.12
N HIS A 391 -18.14 0.78 -1.35
CA HIS A 391 -19.59 0.56 -1.32
C HIS A 391 -20.34 1.00 -2.61
N ILE A 392 -19.66 1.63 -3.55
CA ILE A 392 -20.25 2.14 -4.81
C ILE A 392 -19.83 1.30 -6.01
N LEU A 393 -18.66 0.66 -5.93
CA LEU A 393 -18.14 -0.26 -6.93
C LEU A 393 -18.87 -1.60 -6.83
#